data_AF-A0A517IAS7-F1
#
_entry.id   AF-A0A517IAS7-F1
#
_cell.length_a   1.000
_cell.length_b   1.000
_cell.length_c   1.000
_cell.angle_alpha   90.00
_cell.angle_beta   90.00
_cell.angle_gamma   90.00
#
_symmetry.space_group_name_H-M   'P 1'
#
loop_
_entity.id
_entity.type
_entity.pdbx_description
1 polymer ?
#
loop_
_entity_poly.entity_id
_entity_poly.type
_entity_poly.pdbx_seq_one_letter_code
_entity_poly.pdbx_strand_id
1 'polypeptide(L)'
;MSLILTGERLIIRELLREDLPDLLATYNSNPAYNQLRNGMSTVSIADLEAEYDATIRIPSGHWLAITREGTIIGVIHIVLSSENDPKSWISLLLLHADYQQQGFGKEAVTLIEAYCIHHGSQHVHHGVIAHNEPALLFWGRLDYEQYRQVEAPVGRLTQPVLLVAKWLTPTK
;
A
#
# COMPACT_ATOMS: atom_id res chain seq x y z
N MET A 1 -13.84 15.23 -7.33
CA MET A 1 -14.55 13.94 -7.26
C MET A 1 -13.71 13.04 -6.38
N SER A 2 -14.30 12.37 -5.39
CA SER A 2 -13.59 11.43 -4.53
C SER A 2 -13.19 10.18 -5.31
N LEU A 3 -11.95 9.72 -5.19
CA LEU A 3 -11.47 8.49 -5.84
C LEU A 3 -12.18 7.25 -5.27
N ILE A 4 -12.84 6.48 -6.14
CA ILE A 4 -13.47 5.19 -5.82
C ILE A 4 -13.16 4.19 -6.93
N LEU A 5 -12.66 3.01 -6.57
CA LEU A 5 -12.40 1.88 -7.46
C LEU A 5 -13.18 0.66 -6.96
N THR A 6 -13.92 0.02 -7.87
CA THR A 6 -14.79 -1.11 -7.54
C THR A 6 -14.21 -2.40 -8.09
N GLY A 7 -13.95 -3.36 -7.20
CA GLY A 7 -13.60 -4.73 -7.54
C GLY A 7 -14.80 -5.67 -7.53
N GLU A 8 -14.51 -6.96 -7.58
CA GLU A 8 -15.52 -8.02 -7.49
C GLU A 8 -16.00 -8.20 -6.04
N ARG A 9 -15.07 -8.13 -5.07
CA ARG A 9 -15.32 -8.42 -3.65
C ARG A 9 -14.97 -7.27 -2.72
N LEU A 10 -14.33 -6.22 -3.23
CA LEU A 10 -13.91 -5.06 -2.43
C LEU A 10 -14.12 -3.74 -3.17
N ILE A 11 -14.15 -2.65 -2.40
CA ILE A 11 -14.17 -1.27 -2.88
C ILE A 11 -12.97 -0.56 -2.28
N ILE A 12 -12.20 0.13 -3.11
CA ILE A 12 -11.14 1.05 -2.70
C ILE A 12 -11.70 2.47 -2.77
N ARG A 13 -11.60 3.23 -1.69
CA ARG A 13 -12.03 4.64 -1.65
C ARG A 13 -11.03 5.49 -0.89
N GLU A 14 -11.11 6.81 -1.04
CA GLU A 14 -10.40 7.75 -0.18
C GLU A 14 -10.58 7.39 1.30
N LEU A 15 -9.45 7.29 2.01
CA LEU A 15 -9.42 7.14 3.46
C LEU A 15 -9.73 8.51 4.08
N LEU A 16 -10.66 8.54 5.02
CA LEU A 16 -11.04 9.71 5.77
C LEU A 16 -10.42 9.66 7.16
N ARG A 17 -10.25 10.81 7.81
CA ARG A 17 -9.72 10.86 9.18
C ARG A 17 -10.59 10.07 10.18
N GLU A 18 -11.89 10.02 9.95
CA GLU A 18 -12.82 9.25 10.80
C GLU A 18 -12.64 7.73 10.69
N ASP A 19 -11.97 7.24 9.65
CA ASP A 19 -11.65 5.82 9.46
C ASP A 19 -10.45 5.35 10.31
N LEU A 20 -9.68 6.28 10.88
CA LEU A 20 -8.43 5.95 11.57
C LEU A 20 -8.59 4.96 12.73
N PRO A 21 -9.67 4.97 13.54
CA PRO A 21 -9.90 3.94 14.55
C PRO A 21 -10.03 2.52 13.97
N ASP A 22 -10.74 2.35 12.85
CA ASP A 22 -10.89 1.05 12.18
C ASP A 22 -9.59 0.62 11.50
N LEU A 23 -8.87 1.58 10.92
CA LEU A 23 -7.55 1.36 10.35
C LEU A 23 -6.53 0.97 11.42
N LEU A 24 -6.63 1.51 12.65
CA LEU A 24 -5.76 1.14 13.75
C LEU A 24 -5.87 -0.35 14.10
N ALA A 25 -7.08 -0.90 14.06
CA ALA A 25 -7.29 -2.34 14.24
C ALA A 25 -6.58 -3.15 13.14
N THR A 26 -6.63 -2.68 11.89
CA THR A 26 -5.89 -3.26 10.76
C THR A 26 -4.39 -3.29 11.02
N TYR A 27 -3.78 -2.17 11.44
CA TYR A 27 -2.35 -2.13 11.78
C TYR A 27 -2.02 -3.08 12.94
N ASN A 28 -2.80 -3.04 14.02
CA ASN A 28 -2.52 -3.82 15.24
C ASN A 28 -2.83 -5.32 15.10
N SER A 29 -3.55 -5.73 14.06
CA SER A 29 -3.64 -7.15 13.66
C SER A 29 -2.31 -7.70 13.08
N ASN A 30 -1.34 -6.83 12.77
CA ASN A 30 -0.06 -7.18 12.12
C ASN A 30 1.18 -6.88 13.00
N PRO A 31 1.32 -7.49 14.19
CA PRO A 31 2.38 -7.11 15.14
C PRO A 31 3.80 -7.35 14.62
N ALA A 32 4.01 -8.41 13.82
CA ALA A 32 5.32 -8.68 13.22
C ALA A 32 5.74 -7.60 12.21
N TYR A 33 4.79 -7.12 11.39
CA TYR A 33 5.05 -6.03 10.45
C TYR A 33 5.35 -4.73 11.19
N ASN A 34 4.57 -4.40 12.23
CA ASN A 34 4.80 -3.22 13.04
C ASN A 34 6.19 -3.28 13.71
N GLN A 35 6.58 -4.43 14.24
CA GLN A 35 7.90 -4.62 14.83
C GLN A 35 9.01 -4.38 13.81
N LEU A 36 8.86 -4.92 12.60
CA LEU A 36 9.83 -4.79 11.52
C LEU A 36 9.96 -3.35 11.00
N ARG A 37 8.83 -2.62 10.91
CA ARG A 37 8.79 -1.24 10.40
C ARG A 37 9.13 -0.19 11.46
N ASN A 38 8.64 -0.37 12.68
CA ASN A 38 8.64 0.67 13.71
C ASN A 38 9.45 0.31 14.96
N GLY A 39 9.94 -0.94 15.07
CA GLY A 39 10.58 -1.45 16.29
C GLY A 39 9.60 -1.71 17.43
N MET A 40 8.30 -1.60 17.18
CA MET A 40 7.20 -1.75 18.14
C MET A 40 6.12 -2.64 17.54
N SER A 41 5.61 -3.60 18.29
CA SER A 41 4.56 -4.51 17.81
C SER A 41 3.17 -3.86 17.66
N THR A 42 2.96 -2.70 18.26
CA THR A 42 1.70 -1.95 18.17
C THR A 42 1.92 -0.53 17.67
N VAL A 43 0.95 -0.04 16.92
CA VAL A 43 0.82 1.36 16.49
C VAL A 43 -0.22 2.04 17.38
N SER A 44 0.03 3.30 17.75
CA SER A 44 -0.94 4.12 18.49
C SER A 44 -1.81 4.94 17.54
N ILE A 45 -2.98 5.40 18.01
CA ILE A 45 -3.82 6.29 17.20
C ILE A 45 -3.09 7.59 16.82
N ALA A 46 -2.28 8.14 17.75
CA ALA A 46 -1.51 9.37 17.51
C ALA A 46 -0.45 9.18 16.41
N ASP A 47 0.18 8.00 16.33
CA ASP A 47 1.12 7.68 15.25
C ASP A 47 0.41 7.62 13.89
N LEU A 48 -0.78 7.02 13.88
CA LEU A 48 -1.56 6.89 12.66
C LEU A 48 -2.15 8.23 12.19
N GLU A 49 -2.56 9.10 13.11
CA GLU A 49 -2.96 10.49 12.82
C GLU A 49 -1.80 11.30 12.24
N ALA A 50 -0.59 11.15 12.78
CA ALA A 50 0.60 11.80 12.22
C ALA A 50 0.95 11.27 10.81
N GLU A 51 0.83 9.95 10.60
CA GLU A 51 0.99 9.34 9.27
C GLU A 51 -0.07 9.85 8.28
N TYR A 52 -1.32 10.04 8.74
CA TYR A 52 -2.39 10.67 7.95
C TYR A 52 -2.01 12.06 7.50
N ASP A 53 -1.65 12.91 8.45
CA ASP A 53 -1.34 14.30 8.21
C ASP A 53 -0.15 14.48 7.26
N ALA A 54 0.84 13.59 7.32
CA ALA A 54 1.98 13.59 6.40
C ALA A 54 1.56 13.11 5.01
N THR A 55 0.78 12.03 4.93
CA THR A 55 0.42 11.37 3.67
C THR A 55 -0.48 12.24 2.80
N ILE A 56 -1.51 12.86 3.37
CA ILE A 56 -2.47 13.69 2.61
C ILE A 56 -1.85 14.96 2.01
N ARG A 57 -0.63 15.35 2.44
CA ARG A 57 0.09 16.52 1.89
C ARG A 57 0.90 16.19 0.65
N ILE A 58 1.01 14.91 0.27
CA ILE A 58 1.72 14.48 -0.93
C ILE A 58 0.84 14.82 -2.15
N PRO A 59 1.24 15.75 -3.05
CA PRO A 59 0.34 16.27 -4.09
C PRO A 59 -0.20 15.22 -5.07
N SER A 60 0.55 14.15 -5.33
CA SER A 60 0.12 13.00 -6.16
C SER A 60 -0.13 11.73 -5.34
N GLY A 61 -0.21 11.87 -4.00
CA GLY A 61 -0.45 10.78 -3.07
C GLY A 61 -1.94 10.59 -2.81
N HIS A 62 -2.41 9.35 -2.89
CA HIS A 62 -3.76 8.98 -2.51
C HIS A 62 -3.70 7.93 -1.40
N TRP A 63 -4.21 8.27 -0.23
CA TRP A 63 -4.40 7.29 0.84
C TRP A 63 -5.81 6.72 0.79
N LEU A 64 -5.90 5.40 0.65
CA LEU A 64 -7.13 4.73 0.28
C LEU A 64 -7.46 3.59 1.24
N ALA A 65 -8.70 3.57 1.71
CA ALA A 65 -9.26 2.45 2.45
C ALA A 65 -9.68 1.33 1.49
N ILE A 66 -9.36 0.10 1.84
CA ILE A 66 -9.87 -1.10 1.19
C ILE A 66 -11.03 -1.62 2.05
N THR A 67 -12.22 -1.62 1.48
CA THR A 67 -13.45 -1.98 2.19
C THR A 67 -14.13 -3.19 1.58
N ARG A 68 -14.78 -3.99 2.42
CA ARG A 68 -15.66 -5.09 2.02
C ARG A 68 -16.95 -4.96 2.81
N GLU A 69 -18.08 -4.90 2.10
CA GLU A 69 -19.42 -4.79 2.72
C GLU A 69 -19.52 -3.62 3.73
N GLY A 70 -18.78 -2.53 3.48
CA GLY A 70 -18.73 -1.34 4.35
C GLY A 70 -17.68 -1.39 5.46
N THR A 71 -17.07 -2.55 5.73
CA THR A 71 -16.00 -2.69 6.74
C THR A 71 -14.63 -2.45 6.11
N ILE A 72 -13.77 -1.68 6.79
CA ILE A 72 -12.37 -1.52 6.39
C ILE A 72 -11.61 -2.81 6.70
N ILE A 73 -11.03 -3.40 5.66
CA ILE A 73 -10.23 -4.63 5.73
C ILE A 73 -8.76 -4.38 5.40
N GLY A 74 -8.41 -3.15 5.04
CA GLY A 74 -7.07 -2.80 4.60
C GLY A 74 -6.92 -1.34 4.21
N VAL A 75 -5.68 -1.01 3.86
CA VAL A 75 -5.28 0.30 3.36
C VAL A 75 -4.26 0.14 2.25
N ILE A 76 -4.32 1.04 1.28
CA ILE A 76 -3.31 1.19 0.24
C ILE A 76 -2.97 2.68 0.08
N HIS A 77 -1.69 3.01 0.07
CA HIS A 77 -1.20 4.34 -0.27
C HIS A 77 -0.50 4.24 -1.61
N ILE A 78 -0.93 5.06 -2.56
CA ILE A 78 -0.33 5.17 -3.88
C ILE A 78 0.20 6.59 -4.09
N VAL A 79 1.29 6.72 -4.83
CA VAL A 79 1.78 8.00 -5.33
C VAL A 79 1.86 7.88 -6.85
N LEU A 80 1.05 8.66 -7.56
CA LEU A 80 1.04 8.63 -9.03
C LEU A 80 2.27 9.34 -9.61
N SER A 81 2.70 8.85 -10.77
CA SER A 81 3.70 9.50 -11.61
C SER A 81 3.32 10.95 -11.90
N SER A 82 4.31 11.82 -11.94
CA SER A 82 4.21 13.24 -12.24
C SER A 82 5.34 13.66 -13.19
N GLU A 83 5.35 14.91 -13.64
CA GLU A 83 6.43 15.45 -14.46
C GLU A 83 7.81 15.34 -13.80
N ASN A 84 7.86 15.35 -12.46
CA ASN A 84 9.10 15.29 -11.69
C ASN A 84 9.54 13.85 -11.33
N ASP A 85 8.60 12.90 -11.26
CA ASP A 85 8.89 11.48 -11.05
C ASP A 85 8.00 10.64 -11.96
N PRO A 86 8.54 10.00 -13.01
CA PRO A 86 7.73 9.19 -13.93
C PRO A 86 7.23 7.89 -13.31
N LYS A 87 7.61 7.55 -12.07
CA LYS A 87 7.23 6.31 -11.40
C LYS A 87 5.96 6.49 -10.59
N SER A 88 4.99 5.61 -10.83
CA SER A 88 3.92 5.36 -9.86
C SER A 88 4.40 4.38 -8.80
N TRP A 89 4.06 4.65 -7.55
CA TRP A 89 4.45 3.87 -6.39
C TRP A 89 3.24 3.39 -5.63
N ILE A 90 3.23 2.12 -5.25
CA ILE A 90 2.47 1.66 -4.08
C ILE A 90 3.42 1.87 -2.90
N SER A 91 3.15 2.84 -2.04
CA SER A 91 4.00 3.15 -0.88
C SER A 91 3.62 2.37 0.37
N LEU A 92 2.38 1.88 0.43
CA LEU A 92 1.89 1.01 1.49
C LEU A 92 0.79 0.11 0.93
N LEU A 93 0.81 -1.17 1.30
CA LEU A 93 -0.35 -2.05 1.24
C LEU A 93 -0.36 -2.85 2.53
N LEU A 94 -1.45 -2.75 3.29
CA LEU A 94 -1.64 -3.52 4.51
C LEU A 94 -3.09 -3.99 4.59
N LEU A 95 -3.29 -5.28 4.76
CA LEU A 95 -4.60 -5.86 5.04
C LEU A 95 -4.66 -6.30 6.50
N HIS A 96 -5.85 -6.25 7.08
CA HIS A 96 -6.12 -6.85 8.38
C HIS A 96 -5.79 -8.35 8.28
N ALA A 97 -5.16 -8.92 9.31
CA ALA A 97 -4.61 -10.28 9.27
C ALA A 97 -5.65 -11.34 8.85
N ASP A 98 -6.89 -11.22 9.36
CA ASP A 98 -8.02 -12.10 9.03
C ASP A 98 -8.47 -12.05 7.57
N TYR A 99 -8.00 -11.09 6.77
CA TYR A 99 -8.30 -10.94 5.34
C TYR A 99 -7.07 -11.18 4.46
N GLN A 100 -5.95 -11.62 5.04
CA GLN A 100 -4.78 -12.01 4.26
C GLN A 100 -4.95 -13.40 3.66
N GLN A 101 -4.15 -13.70 2.63
CA GLN A 101 -4.10 -15.00 1.94
C GLN A 101 -5.42 -15.47 1.29
N GLN A 102 -6.40 -14.58 1.15
CA GLN A 102 -7.71 -14.85 0.52
C GLN A 102 -7.87 -14.19 -0.85
N GLY A 103 -6.78 -13.64 -1.39
CA GLY A 103 -6.75 -12.98 -2.70
C GLY A 103 -7.18 -11.51 -2.70
N PHE A 104 -7.61 -10.93 -1.57
CA PHE A 104 -7.98 -9.50 -1.49
C PHE A 104 -6.81 -8.57 -1.83
N GLY A 105 -5.59 -8.91 -1.41
CA GLY A 105 -4.40 -8.12 -1.74
C GLY A 105 -4.11 -8.11 -3.23
N LYS A 106 -4.27 -9.25 -3.90
CA LYS A 106 -4.14 -9.35 -5.37
C LYS A 106 -5.17 -8.48 -6.07
N GLU A 107 -6.43 -8.60 -5.67
CA GLU A 107 -7.52 -7.81 -6.25
C GLU A 107 -7.32 -6.30 -6.06
N ALA A 108 -6.90 -5.88 -4.85
CA ALA A 108 -6.61 -4.48 -4.59
C ALA A 108 -5.45 -3.95 -5.47
N VAL A 109 -4.36 -4.71 -5.60
CA VAL A 109 -3.24 -4.35 -6.47
C VAL A 109 -3.69 -4.28 -7.93
N THR A 110 -4.52 -5.22 -8.42
CA THR A 110 -5.03 -5.19 -9.80
C THR A 110 -5.86 -3.92 -10.08
N LEU A 111 -6.71 -3.49 -9.13
CA LEU A 111 -7.44 -2.23 -9.28
C LEU A 111 -6.52 -1.01 -9.32
N ILE A 112 -5.48 -1.00 -8.48
CA ILE A 112 -4.48 0.07 -8.49
C ILE A 112 -3.67 0.07 -9.78
N GLU A 113 -3.25 -1.09 -10.27
CA GLU A 113 -2.54 -1.22 -11.55
C GLU A 113 -3.39 -0.65 -12.69
N ALA A 114 -4.68 -1.00 -12.77
CA ALA A 114 -5.59 -0.45 -13.77
C ALA A 114 -5.76 1.08 -13.64
N TYR A 115 -5.85 1.58 -12.42
CA TYR A 115 -5.89 3.02 -12.16
C TYR A 115 -4.59 3.71 -12.61
N CYS A 116 -3.42 3.14 -12.31
CA CYS A 116 -2.14 3.65 -12.79
C CYS A 116 -2.04 3.66 -14.33
N ILE A 117 -2.51 2.60 -15.02
CA ILE A 117 -2.59 2.57 -16.50
C ILE A 117 -3.46 3.71 -17.01
N HIS A 118 -4.64 3.91 -16.42
CA HIS A 118 -5.56 4.98 -16.82
C HIS A 118 -4.92 6.38 -16.68
N HIS A 119 -4.04 6.55 -15.71
CA HIS A 119 -3.26 7.77 -15.50
C HIS A 119 -1.92 7.80 -16.26
N GLY A 120 -1.72 6.91 -17.22
CA GLY A 120 -0.56 6.93 -18.13
C GLY A 120 0.71 6.29 -17.58
N SER A 121 0.65 5.64 -16.42
CA SER A 121 1.80 4.93 -15.88
C SER A 121 2.10 3.68 -16.69
N GLN A 122 3.37 3.49 -17.02
CA GLN A 122 3.86 2.29 -17.72
C GLN A 122 4.39 1.23 -16.74
N HIS A 123 4.61 1.59 -15.49
CA HIS A 123 5.16 0.73 -14.44
C HIS A 123 4.65 1.17 -13.08
N VAL A 124 4.58 0.21 -12.17
CA VAL A 124 4.33 0.46 -10.75
C VAL A 124 5.48 -0.11 -9.95
N HIS A 125 5.91 0.67 -8.96
CA HIS A 125 7.00 0.34 -8.07
C HIS A 125 6.51 0.13 -6.64
N HIS A 126 7.26 -0.66 -5.88
CA HIS A 126 7.06 -0.80 -4.45
C HIS A 126 8.41 -1.04 -3.76
N GLY A 127 8.53 -0.59 -2.51
CA GLY A 127 9.66 -0.88 -1.65
C GLY A 127 9.28 -1.92 -0.61
N VAL A 128 9.96 -3.07 -0.59
CA VAL A 128 9.74 -4.15 0.38
C VAL A 128 10.92 -4.21 1.33
N ILE A 129 10.69 -4.20 2.64
CA ILE A 129 11.76 -4.47 3.62
C ILE A 129 12.35 -5.85 3.30
N ALA A 130 13.66 -5.97 3.12
CA ALA A 130 14.32 -7.18 2.62
C ALA A 130 14.07 -8.41 3.50
N HIS A 131 13.80 -8.20 4.78
CA HIS A 131 13.49 -9.25 5.75
C HIS A 131 11.98 -9.57 5.86
N ASN A 132 11.12 -8.90 5.08
CA ASN A 132 9.69 -9.17 5.03
C ASN A 132 9.38 -10.27 3.99
N GLU A 133 9.75 -11.50 4.30
CA GLU A 133 9.55 -12.66 3.42
C GLU A 133 8.10 -12.83 2.93
N PRO A 134 7.05 -12.69 3.78
CA PRO A 134 5.67 -12.77 3.31
C PRO A 134 5.34 -11.75 2.22
N ALA A 135 5.82 -10.51 2.36
CA ALA A 135 5.61 -9.48 1.34
C ALA A 135 6.39 -9.78 0.06
N LEU A 136 7.63 -10.26 0.15
CA LEU A 136 8.41 -10.65 -1.04
C LEU A 136 7.74 -11.75 -1.84
N LEU A 137 7.22 -12.79 -1.16
CA LEU A 137 6.45 -13.85 -1.81
C LEU A 137 5.15 -13.34 -2.44
N PHE A 138 4.47 -12.40 -1.77
CA PHE A 138 3.26 -11.77 -2.30
C PHE A 138 3.55 -11.00 -3.60
N TRP A 139 4.52 -10.08 -3.57
CA TRP A 139 4.84 -9.26 -4.74
C TRP A 139 5.41 -10.09 -5.90
N GLY A 140 6.24 -11.10 -5.61
CA GLY A 140 6.75 -12.01 -6.63
C GLY A 140 5.64 -12.82 -7.34
N ARG A 141 4.58 -13.22 -6.63
CA ARG A 141 3.40 -13.87 -7.23
C ARG A 141 2.54 -12.94 -8.09
N LEU A 142 2.77 -11.63 -8.01
CA LEU A 142 2.11 -10.62 -8.84
C LEU A 142 3.01 -10.14 -9.99
N ASP A 143 4.11 -10.84 -10.24
CA ASP A 143 5.10 -10.54 -11.28
C ASP A 143 5.85 -9.22 -11.07
N TYR A 144 6.02 -8.80 -9.80
CA TYR A 144 6.94 -7.72 -9.46
C TYR A 144 8.36 -8.27 -9.34
N GLU A 145 9.29 -7.65 -10.05
CA GLU A 145 10.68 -8.05 -10.08
C GLU A 145 11.56 -7.04 -9.34
N GLN A 146 12.50 -7.55 -8.54
CA GLN A 146 13.50 -6.71 -7.89
C GLN A 146 14.47 -6.14 -8.92
N TYR A 147 14.71 -4.83 -8.87
CA TYR A 147 15.71 -4.17 -9.72
C TYR A 147 16.80 -3.44 -8.92
N ARG A 148 16.61 -3.22 -7.62
CA ARG A 148 17.58 -2.53 -6.76
C ARG A 148 17.37 -2.85 -5.29
N GLN A 149 18.43 -2.75 -4.49
CA GLN A 149 18.37 -2.68 -3.03
C GLN A 149 18.97 -1.36 -2.55
N VAL A 150 18.37 -0.78 -1.51
CA VAL A 150 18.83 0.46 -0.86
C VAL A 150 18.67 0.36 0.65
N GLU A 151 19.44 1.14 1.41
CA GLU A 151 19.10 1.46 2.81
C GLU A 151 18.17 2.67 2.79
N ALA A 152 16.98 2.55 3.38
CA ALA A 152 15.97 3.60 3.35
C ALA A 152 15.15 3.66 4.65
N PRO A 153 14.62 4.85 4.99
CA PRO A 153 13.68 4.97 6.11
C PRO A 153 12.38 4.24 5.78
N VAL A 154 11.92 3.41 6.72
CA VAL A 154 10.64 2.70 6.72
C VAL A 154 10.01 2.89 8.08
N GLY A 155 8.90 3.62 8.17
CA GLY A 155 8.32 4.02 9.46
C GLY A 155 9.33 4.72 10.38
N ARG A 156 9.68 4.10 11.50
CA ARG A 156 10.62 4.65 12.49
C ARG A 156 12.05 4.13 12.38
N LEU A 157 12.29 3.16 11.48
CA LEU A 157 13.59 2.51 11.33
C LEU A 157 14.19 2.80 9.96
N THR A 158 15.50 2.61 9.84
CA THR A 158 16.17 2.43 8.55
C THR A 158 16.38 0.94 8.35
N GLN A 159 16.02 0.43 7.18
CA GLN A 159 16.13 -0.99 6.85
C GLN A 159 16.66 -1.16 5.42
N PRO A 160 17.24 -2.32 5.09
CA PRO A 160 17.43 -2.73 3.71
C PRO A 160 16.06 -2.88 3.03
N VAL A 161 15.85 -2.16 1.93
CA VAL A 161 14.63 -2.17 1.13
C VAL A 161 14.95 -2.66 -0.28
N LEU A 162 14.25 -3.71 -0.70
CA LEU A 162 14.23 -4.19 -2.07
C LEU A 162 13.21 -3.39 -2.85
N LEU A 163 13.68 -2.67 -3.87
CA LEU A 163 12.82 -1.98 -4.82
C LEU A 163 12.41 -2.97 -5.90
N VAL A 164 11.10 -3.19 -5.99
CA VAL A 164 10.47 -4.07 -6.97
C VAL A 164 9.61 -3.27 -7.92
N ALA A 165 9.46 -3.73 -9.15
CA ALA A 165 8.63 -3.09 -10.15
C ALA A 165 7.92 -4.11 -11.03
N LYS A 166 6.79 -3.71 -11.58
CA LYS A 166 6.08 -4.42 -12.63
C LYS A 166 5.81 -3.49 -13.80
N TRP A 167 6.15 -3.93 -15.00
CA TRP A 167 5.77 -3.24 -16.23
C TRP A 167 4.31 -3.54 -16.55
N LEU A 168 3.53 -2.47 -16.69
CA LEU A 168 2.12 -2.55 -16.98
C LEU A 168 1.94 -2.68 -18.48
N THR A 169 1.23 -3.72 -18.89
CA THR A 169 0.79 -3.86 -20.28
C THR A 169 -0.62 -3.28 -20.37
N PRO A 170 -0.90 -2.33 -21.27
CA PRO A 170 -2.27 -1.91 -21.50
C PRO A 170 -3.11 -3.14 -21.85
N THR A 171 -4.21 -3.36 -21.14
CA THR A 171 -5.22 -4.33 -21.57
C THR A 171 -5.68 -3.93 -22.98
N LYS A 172 -5.53 -4.85 -23.93
CA LYS A 172 -5.98 -4.68 -25.31
C LYS A 172 -7.49 -4.45 -25.39
#